data_AF-A0A3B8J6Y6-F1
#
_entry.id   AF-A0A3B8J6Y6-F1
#
_cell.length_a   1.000
_cell.length_b   1.000
_cell.length_c   1.000
_cell.angle_alpha   90.00
_cell.angle_beta   90.00
_cell.angle_gamma   90.00
#
_symmetry.space_group_name_H-M   'P 1'
#
loop_
_entity.id
_entity.type
_entity.pdbx_description
1 polymer ?
#
loop_
_entity_poly.entity_id
_entity_poly.type
_entity_poly.pdbx_seq_one_letter_code
_entity_poly.pdbx_strand_id
1 'polypeptide(L)'
;MDGVLSSTSNGITGSINANSGQTVWIGGRSDKTDRFFGGTLDELRLYNAGLCDTEIAALAGASQSSSDCGGLAPLDAAAADQIGGWSFDN
;
A
#
# COMPACT_ATOMS: atom_id res chain seq x y z
N MET A 1 14.65 0.86 2.33
CA MET A 1 14.03 0.86 0.99
C MET A 1 14.18 -0.54 0.42
N ASP A 2 13.50 -0.88 -0.67
CA ASP A 2 13.74 -2.13 -1.42
C ASP A 2 13.65 -3.39 -0.53
N GLY A 3 12.55 -3.51 0.23
CA GLY A 3 12.32 -4.57 1.21
C GLY A 3 13.03 -4.40 2.56
N VAL A 4 14.01 -3.50 2.68
CA VAL A 4 14.80 -3.29 3.91
C VAL A 4 14.25 -2.13 4.77
N LEU A 5 14.13 -2.36 6.07
CA LEU A 5 13.76 -1.35 7.08
C LEU A 5 14.72 -0.14 7.02
N SER A 6 14.17 1.06 6.79
CA SER A 6 14.97 2.28 6.61
C SER A 6 15.01 3.20 7.83
N SER A 7 14.05 3.08 8.74
CA SER A 7 13.89 3.86 9.97
C SER A 7 12.78 3.24 10.82
N THR A 8 12.81 3.44 12.13
CA THR A 8 11.70 3.08 13.03
C THR A 8 11.48 4.17 14.08
N SER A 9 10.24 4.32 14.55
CA SER A 9 9.86 5.26 15.61
C SER A 9 8.99 4.52 16.63
N ASN A 10 9.61 4.12 17.74
CA ASN A 10 8.96 3.33 18.78
C ASN A 10 8.19 4.20 19.77
N GLY A 11 7.11 3.68 20.35
CA GLY A 11 6.40 4.33 21.46
C GLY A 11 5.48 5.49 21.05
N ILE A 12 5.07 5.59 19.78
CA ILE A 12 4.01 6.51 19.36
C ILE A 12 2.72 6.11 20.07
N THR A 13 2.13 7.04 20.83
CA THR A 13 0.89 6.82 21.59
C THR A 13 -0.23 7.72 21.08
N GLY A 14 -1.45 7.18 21.04
CA GLY A 14 -2.64 7.86 20.51
C GLY A 14 -3.50 6.92 19.66
N SER A 15 -4.68 7.39 19.25
CA SER A 15 -5.59 6.65 18.37
C SER A 15 -5.55 7.21 16.95
N ILE A 16 -5.40 6.35 15.95
CA ILE A 16 -5.65 6.70 14.55
C ILE A 16 -7.17 6.77 14.38
N ASN A 17 -7.72 7.98 14.44
CA ASN A 17 -9.15 8.20 14.27
C ASN A 17 -9.49 8.27 12.77
N ALA A 18 -10.33 7.35 12.28
CA ALA A 18 -10.84 7.40 10.92
C ALA A 18 -11.72 8.64 10.71
N ASN A 19 -11.51 9.36 9.60
CA ASN A 19 -12.31 10.53 9.24
C ASN A 19 -13.64 10.09 8.63
N SER A 20 -14.55 9.62 9.48
CA SER A 20 -15.82 8.97 9.09
C SER A 20 -16.69 9.90 8.22
N GLY A 21 -17.25 9.34 7.15
CA GLY A 21 -18.04 10.10 6.17
C GLY A 21 -17.21 10.95 5.20
N GLN A 22 -15.90 10.73 5.10
CA GLN A 22 -15.04 11.31 4.06
C GLN A 22 -14.48 10.22 3.14
N THR A 23 -14.41 10.52 1.85
CA THR A 23 -13.75 9.66 0.85
C THR A 23 -12.25 9.56 1.16
N VAL A 24 -11.66 8.38 0.96
CA VAL A 24 -10.19 8.21 0.97
C VAL A 24 -9.62 8.76 -0.33
N TRP A 25 -8.56 9.56 -0.25
CA TRP A 25 -7.84 10.10 -1.42
C TRP A 25 -6.41 9.57 -1.45
N ILE A 26 -5.96 9.23 -2.65
CA ILE A 26 -4.61 8.75 -2.97
C ILE A 26 -4.08 9.64 -4.10
N GLY A 27 -2.78 9.98 -4.08
CA GLY A 27 -2.18 10.87 -5.08
C GLY A 27 -2.61 12.34 -5.02
N GLY A 28 -3.51 12.71 -4.09
CA GLY A 28 -3.96 14.09 -3.90
C GLY A 28 -4.59 14.31 -2.52
N ARG A 29 -4.73 15.57 -2.10
CA ARG A 29 -5.35 15.96 -0.82
C ARG A 29 -6.64 16.76 -1.04
N SER A 30 -7.77 16.24 -0.55
CA SER A 30 -9.13 16.68 -0.92
C SER A 30 -9.48 18.16 -0.65
N ASP A 31 -8.85 18.82 0.33
CA ASP A 31 -9.08 20.25 0.64
C ASP A 31 -8.06 21.19 -0.06
N LYS A 32 -7.26 20.71 -1.01
CA LYS A 32 -6.15 21.44 -1.62
C LYS A 32 -6.04 21.22 -3.13
N THR A 33 -5.90 22.31 -3.87
CA THR A 33 -5.80 22.32 -5.35
C THR A 33 -4.35 22.35 -5.86
N ASP A 34 -3.38 22.31 -4.94
CA ASP A 34 -1.93 22.46 -5.17
C ASP A 34 -1.13 21.22 -4.72
N ARG A 35 -1.78 20.21 -4.14
CA ARG A 35 -1.13 19.07 -3.48
C ARG A 35 -1.49 17.75 -4.14
N PHE A 36 -0.96 17.58 -5.35
CA PHE A 36 -1.00 16.34 -6.12
C PHE A 36 0.36 15.66 -6.15
N PHE A 37 0.37 14.35 -6.34
CA PHE A 37 1.56 13.56 -6.59
C PHE A 37 2.02 13.74 -8.04
N GLY A 38 3.23 14.26 -8.24
CA GLY A 38 3.78 14.58 -9.56
C GLY A 38 4.47 13.40 -10.26
N GLY A 39 3.86 12.21 -10.25
CA GLY A 39 4.43 10.98 -10.80
C GLY A 39 3.40 9.86 -10.99
N THR A 40 3.87 8.69 -11.40
CA THR A 40 3.05 7.48 -11.61
C THR A 40 2.94 6.64 -10.33
N LEU A 41 1.78 6.04 -10.10
CA LEU A 41 1.55 5.03 -9.06
C LEU A 41 1.26 3.69 -9.75
N ASP A 42 1.70 2.61 -9.11
CA ASP A 42 1.64 1.22 -9.56
C ASP A 42 1.62 0.33 -8.30
N GLU A 43 1.06 -0.88 -8.41
CA GLU A 43 0.94 -1.92 -7.36
C GLU A 43 0.66 -1.40 -5.94
N LEU A 44 -0.37 -0.55 -5.80
CA LEU A 44 -0.77 0.01 -4.51
C LEU A 44 -1.59 -1.00 -3.71
N ARG A 45 -1.10 -1.36 -2.53
CA ARG A 45 -1.71 -2.35 -1.63
C ARG A 45 -1.95 -1.74 -0.24
N LEU A 46 -3.11 -2.04 0.36
CA LEU A 46 -3.47 -1.63 1.73
C LEU A 46 -3.63 -2.86 2.64
N TYR A 47 -3.15 -2.74 3.87
CA TYR A 47 -3.17 -3.78 4.91
C TYR A 47 -3.83 -3.22 6.18
N ASN A 48 -4.33 -4.10 7.05
CA ASN A 48 -5.04 -3.78 8.28
C ASN A 48 -4.18 -4.04 9.55
N ALA A 49 -3.05 -4.73 9.40
CA ALA A 49 -2.01 -4.99 10.41
C ALA A 49 -0.63 -4.50 9.94
N GLY A 50 0.35 -4.56 10.86
CA GLY A 50 1.75 -4.29 10.54
C GLY A 50 2.45 -5.54 10.03
N LEU A 51 2.83 -5.54 8.75
CA LEU A 51 3.66 -6.58 8.13
C LEU A 51 5.07 -6.62 8.76
N CYS A 52 5.66 -7.81 8.84
CA CYS A 52 7.02 -8.01 9.32
C CYS A 52 8.07 -7.93 8.19
N ASP A 53 9.34 -7.80 8.55
CA ASP A 53 10.46 -7.61 7.61
C ASP A 53 10.51 -8.69 6.52
N THR A 54 10.16 -9.95 6.82
CA THR A 54 10.13 -11.04 5.83
C THR A 54 8.97 -10.95 4.84
N GLU A 55 7.81 -10.44 5.26
CA GLU A 55 6.67 -10.19 4.36
C GLU A 55 6.97 -8.98 3.46
N ILE A 56 7.52 -7.91 4.03
CA ILE A 56 7.95 -6.71 3.29
C ILE A 56 9.05 -7.06 2.26
N ALA A 57 10.02 -7.90 2.63
CA ALA A 57 11.05 -8.37 1.70
C ALA A 57 10.48 -9.26 0.58
N ALA A 58 9.53 -10.16 0.89
CA ALA A 58 8.87 -10.99 -0.11
C ALA A 58 8.03 -10.17 -1.10
N LEU A 59 7.28 -9.17 -0.62
CA LEU A 59 6.48 -8.26 -1.44
C LEU A 59 7.34 -7.36 -2.33
N ALA A 60 8.51 -6.91 -1.84
CA ALA A 60 9.45 -6.09 -2.62
C ALA A 60 10.26 -6.89 -3.65
N GLY A 61 10.45 -8.20 -3.41
CA GLY A 61 11.12 -9.13 -4.33
C GLY A 61 10.19 -9.83 -5.33
N ALA A 62 8.88 -9.63 -5.22
CA ALA A 62 7.89 -10.23 -6.13
C ALA A 62 7.95 -9.58 -7.52
N SER A 63 7.79 -10.38 -8.58
CA SER A 63 7.62 -9.87 -9.94
C SER A 63 6.30 -9.11 -10.05
N GLN A 64 6.36 -7.79 -10.10
CA GLN A 64 5.19 -6.93 -10.28
C GLN A 64 4.86 -6.83 -11.78
N SER A 65 3.98 -7.72 -12.24
CA SER A 65 3.57 -7.82 -13.64
C SER A 65 2.38 -6.88 -13.92
N SER A 66 2.64 -5.69 -14.46
CA SER A 66 1.64 -4.67 -14.89
C SER A 66 0.83 -5.09 -16.14
N SER A 67 0.45 -6.37 -16.23
CA SER A 67 -0.20 -6.99 -17.39
C SER A 67 -0.85 -8.35 -17.11
N ASP A 68 -1.10 -8.72 -15.83
CA ASP A 68 -1.76 -9.98 -15.43
C ASP A 68 -3.28 -9.98 -15.70
N CYS A 69 -3.65 -9.71 -16.96
CA CYS A 69 -5.00 -9.78 -17.50
C CYS A 69 -5.53 -11.23 -17.44
N GLY A 70 -6.15 -11.57 -16.32
CA GLY A 70 -6.69 -12.91 -16.02
C GLY A 70 -5.95 -13.68 -14.92
N GLY A 71 -4.96 -13.07 -14.26
CA GLY A 71 -4.14 -13.71 -13.23
C GLY A 71 -4.33 -13.12 -11.83
N LEU A 72 -5.35 -13.57 -11.08
CA LEU A 72 -5.22 -13.55 -9.62
C LEU A 72 -4.23 -14.64 -9.22
N ALA A 73 -2.94 -14.29 -9.17
CA ALA A 73 -1.95 -15.09 -8.46
C ALA A 73 -2.45 -15.29 -7.01
N PRO A 74 -2.49 -16.52 -6.47
CA PRO A 74 -3.07 -16.76 -5.16
C PRO A 74 -2.43 -15.92 -4.04
N LEU A 75 -3.27 -15.12 -3.38
CA LEU A 75 -2.93 -14.23 -2.26
C LEU A 75 -2.54 -14.94 -0.94
N ASP A 76 -2.46 -16.27 -0.94
CA ASP A 76 -2.38 -17.09 0.27
C ASP A 76 -0.99 -17.18 0.95
N ALA A 77 0.09 -16.83 0.24
CA ALA A 77 1.46 -17.03 0.75
C ALA A 77 1.98 -15.94 1.72
N ALA A 78 1.45 -14.71 1.66
CA ALA A 78 2.01 -13.56 2.39
C ALA A 78 1.01 -12.47 2.80
N ALA A 79 -0.31 -12.66 2.60
CA ALA A 79 -1.29 -11.56 2.65
C ALA A 79 -2.67 -11.95 3.20
N ALA A 80 -2.72 -12.58 4.39
CA ALA A 80 -3.98 -12.88 5.09
C ALA A 80 -4.76 -11.64 5.60
N ASP A 81 -4.23 -10.43 5.39
CA ASP A 81 -4.68 -9.16 5.98
C ASP A 81 -4.76 -8.00 4.95
N GLN A 82 -4.51 -8.27 3.66
CA GLN A 82 -4.65 -7.24 2.62
C GLN A 82 -6.13 -6.88 2.40
N ILE A 83 -6.45 -5.58 2.51
CA ILE A 83 -7.81 -5.03 2.37
C ILE A 83 -8.08 -4.35 1.03
N GLY A 84 -7.06 -4.20 0.17
CA GLY A 84 -7.20 -3.64 -1.17
C GLY A 84 -5.92 -3.73 -2.00
N GLY A 85 -6.04 -3.72 -3.32
CA GLY A 85 -4.94 -3.79 -4.29
C GLY A 85 -5.35 -3.16 -5.63
N TRP A 86 -4.46 -2.35 -6.21
CA TRP A 86 -4.67 -1.64 -7.48
C TRP A 86 -3.35 -1.47 -8.25
N SER A 87 -3.25 -2.01 -9.46
CA SER A 87 -2.10 -1.82 -10.36
C SER A 87 -2.16 -0.50 -11.14
N PHE A 88 -3.36 -0.01 -11.45
CA PHE A 88 -3.64 1.15 -12.33
C PHE A 88 -3.34 0.95 -13.83
N ASP A 89 -3.28 -0.30 -14.29
CA ASP A 89 -3.22 -0.65 -15.72
C ASP A 89 -4.48 -0.20 -16.51
N ASN A 90 -4.31 0.08 -17.82
CA ASN A 90 -5.39 0.43 -18.75
C ASN A 90 -5.06 0.04 -20.21
#